data_AF-A0A6N6S659-F1
#
_entry.id   AF-A0A6N6S659-F1
#
_cell.length_a   1.000
_cell.length_b   1.000
_cell.length_c   1.000
_cell.angle_alpha   90.00
_cell.angle_beta   90.00
_cell.angle_gamma   90.00
#
_symmetry.space_group_name_H-M   'P 1'
#
loop_
_entity.id
_entity.type
_entity.pdbx_description
1 polymer ?
#
loop_
_entity_poly.entity_id
_entity_poly.type
_entity_poly.pdbx_seq_one_letter_code
_entity_poly.pdbx_strand_id
1 'polypeptide(L)'
;CSLKAYRKECLDQIKLFNGMHRFLPTLFKMEGFTVTEIVVNHYPRKFGKSKYGISNRAFRAFIDLLVVRWMKKRKLNYEVENE
;
A
#
# COMPACT_ATOMS: atom_id res chain seq x y z
N CYS A 1 4.22 -2.62 14.75
CA CYS A 1 5.38 -2.35 13.86
C CYS A 1 4.90 -2.10 12.44
N SER A 2 5.54 -1.20 11.70
CA SER A 2 5.27 -0.97 10.27
C SER A 2 6.39 -1.54 9.39
N LEU A 3 6.91 -2.72 9.75
CA LEU A 3 7.93 -3.39 8.94
C LEU A 3 7.24 -4.04 7.75
N LYS A 4 7.73 -3.72 6.55
CA LYS A 4 7.22 -4.21 5.28
C LYS A 4 8.43 -4.57 4.42
N ALA A 5 8.42 -5.75 3.83
CA ALA A 5 9.49 -6.24 2.96
C ALA A 5 8.89 -6.65 1.61
N TYR A 6 9.58 -6.28 0.53
CA TYR A 6 9.11 -6.52 -0.84
C TYR A 6 10.29 -6.91 -1.72
N ARG A 7 10.01 -7.64 -2.80
CA ARG A 7 10.98 -7.86 -3.89
C ARG A 7 11.05 -6.60 -4.75
N LYS A 8 12.22 -6.34 -5.34
CA LYS A 8 12.43 -5.19 -6.23
C LYS A 8 11.45 -5.21 -7.40
N GLU A 9 11.26 -6.38 -8.02
CA GLU A 9 10.35 -6.60 -9.15
C GLU A 9 8.92 -6.12 -8.87
N CYS A 10 8.44 -6.25 -7.62
CA CYS A 10 7.12 -5.77 -7.24
C CYS A 10 7.01 -4.23 -7.33
N LEU A 11 8.11 -3.51 -7.02
CA LEU A 11 8.13 -2.05 -7.05
C LEU A 11 8.17 -1.50 -8.48
N ASP A 12 8.75 -2.25 -9.42
CA ASP A 12 8.87 -1.81 -10.82
C ASP A 12 7.53 -1.83 -11.55
N GLN A 13 6.57 -2.66 -11.11
CA GLN A 13 5.25 -2.81 -11.76
C GLN A 13 4.12 -1.96 -11.14
N ILE A 14 4.36 -1.29 -10.00
CA ILE A 14 3.31 -0.50 -9.34
C ILE A 14 3.25 0.94 -9.84
N LYS A 15 2.03 1.47 -9.99
CA LYS A 15 1.80 2.88 -10.33
C LYS A 15 2.03 3.78 -9.12
N LEU A 16 3.09 4.59 -9.15
CA LEU A 16 3.46 5.53 -8.08
C LEU A 16 2.47 6.71 -7.98
N PHE A 17 1.96 7.00 -6.77
CA PHE A 17 1.15 8.18 -6.49
C PHE A 17 1.33 8.66 -5.04
N ASN A 18 0.91 9.90 -4.77
CA ASN A 18 1.03 10.48 -3.43
C ASN A 18 0.15 9.74 -2.42
N GLY A 19 0.74 9.23 -1.33
CA GLY A 19 0.04 8.43 -0.32
C GLY A 19 0.02 6.92 -0.56
N MET A 20 0.61 6.42 -1.67
CA MET A 20 0.55 4.99 -2.02
C MET A 20 1.13 4.05 -0.97
N HIS A 21 2.09 4.51 -0.16
CA HIS A 21 2.79 3.71 0.84
C HIS A 21 1.82 3.03 1.85
N ARG A 22 0.62 3.61 2.00
CA ARG A 22 -0.48 3.05 2.80
C ARG A 22 -1.17 1.88 2.11
N PHE A 23 -1.24 1.88 0.78
CA PHE A 23 -1.98 0.94 -0.06
C PHE A 23 -1.10 -0.03 -0.85
N LEU A 24 0.23 -0.04 -0.61
CA LEU A 24 1.16 -0.97 -1.26
C LEU A 24 0.66 -2.43 -1.30
N PRO A 25 0.16 -3.03 -0.19
CA PRO A 25 -0.42 -4.37 -0.23
C PRO A 25 -1.54 -4.54 -1.26
N THR A 26 -2.43 -3.55 -1.36
CA THR A 26 -3.54 -3.56 -2.30
C THR A 26 -3.06 -3.38 -3.73
N LEU A 27 -2.07 -2.52 -3.96
CA LEU A 27 -1.48 -2.28 -5.28
C LEU A 27 -0.76 -3.53 -5.79
N PHE A 28 0.01 -4.20 -4.94
CA PHE A 28 0.63 -5.47 -5.30
C PHE A 28 -0.41 -6.52 -5.69
N LYS A 29 -1.50 -6.65 -4.92
CA LYS A 29 -2.61 -7.55 -5.28
C LYS A 29 -3.29 -7.15 -6.60
N MET A 30 -3.39 -5.86 -6.90
CA MET A 30 -3.96 -5.37 -8.17
C MET A 30 -3.08 -5.68 -9.38
N GLU A 31 -1.75 -5.72 -9.20
CA GLU A 31 -0.78 -6.13 -10.23
C GLU A 31 -0.57 -7.65 -10.29
N GLY A 32 -1.32 -8.44 -9.50
CA GLY A 32 -1.27 -9.90 -9.54
C GLY A 32 -0.25 -10.55 -8.59
N PHE A 33 0.42 -9.77 -7.74
CA PHE A 33 1.33 -10.29 -6.73
C PHE A 33 0.59 -10.82 -5.49
N THR A 34 1.27 -11.70 -4.75
CA THR A 34 0.81 -12.22 -3.47
C THR A 34 1.32 -11.38 -2.31
N VAL A 35 0.50 -11.29 -1.25
CA VAL A 35 0.85 -10.59 -0.02
C VAL A 35 0.48 -11.48 1.15
N THR A 36 1.42 -11.66 2.08
CA THR A 36 1.23 -12.42 3.32
C THR A 36 1.54 -11.56 4.54
N GLU A 37 0.98 -11.93 5.69
CA GLU A 37 1.21 -11.28 6.97
C GLU A 37 1.91 -12.27 7.90
N ILE A 38 2.94 -11.80 8.60
CA ILE A 38 3.72 -12.61 9.54
C ILE A 38 3.52 -12.04 10.94
N VAL A 39 3.11 -12.89 11.87
CA VAL A 39 2.95 -12.51 13.27
C VAL A 39 4.33 -12.19 13.85
N VAL A 40 4.46 -11.02 14.47
CA VAL A 40 5.70 -10.58 15.11
C VAL A 40 5.42 -10.04 16.50
N ASN A 41 6.35 -10.24 17.42
CA ASN A 41 6.24 -9.71 18.77
C ASN A 41 6.51 -8.20 18.78
N HIS A 42 5.65 -7.45 19.47
CA HIS A 42 5.79 -6.01 19.64
C HIS A 42 6.32 -5.69 21.03
N TYR A 43 7.45 -4.99 21.09
CA TYR A 43 8.02 -4.52 22.34
C TYR A 43 7.55 -3.08 22.63
N PRO A 44 7.25 -2.76 23.90
CA PRO A 44 6.86 -1.40 24.27
C PRO A 44 8.01 -0.43 24.02
N ARG A 45 7.67 0.77 23.53
CA ARG A 45 8.65 1.85 23.33
C ARG A 45 9.19 2.29 24.71
N LYS A 46 10.50 2.19 24.91
CA LYS A 46 11.15 2.57 26.17
C LYS A 46 11.37 4.08 26.33
N PHE A 47 11.54 4.83 25.25
CA PHE A 47 11.88 6.26 25.29
C PHE A 47 11.14 7.08 24.22
N GLY A 48 10.85 8.35 24.54
CA GLY A 48 10.28 9.34 23.62
C GLY A 48 8.76 9.28 23.45
N LYS A 49 8.14 10.40 23.03
CA LYS A 49 6.70 10.49 22.75
C LYS A 49 6.38 10.11 21.32
N SER A 50 5.21 9.51 21.11
CA SER A 50 4.69 9.22 19.79
C SER A 50 4.34 10.52 19.06
N LYS A 51 4.86 10.72 17.85
CA LYS A 51 4.48 11.83 16.95
C LYS A 51 3.26 11.47 16.07
N TYR A 52 2.54 10.40 16.41
CA TYR A 52 1.44 9.88 15.61
C TYR A 52 0.14 10.62 15.94
N GLY A 53 -0.18 11.66 15.17
CA GLY A 53 -1.47 12.35 15.23
C GLY A 53 -2.53 11.60 14.40
N ILE A 54 -3.65 11.25 15.03
CA ILE A 54 -4.74 10.45 14.42
C ILE A 54 -5.64 11.32 13.53
N SER A 55 -5.99 12.53 13.97
CA SER A 55 -7.01 13.38 13.36
C SER A 55 -6.69 13.78 11.91
N ASN A 56 -5.50 14.29 11.65
CA ASN A 56 -5.13 14.78 10.31
C ASN A 56 -4.76 13.63 9.33
N ARG A 57 -4.46 12.44 9.85
CA ARG A 57 -4.02 11.29 9.04
C ARG A 57 -5.18 10.40 8.61
N ALA A 58 -6.20 10.26 9.44
CA ALA A 58 -7.39 9.45 9.15
C ALA A 58 -8.17 9.99 7.94
N PHE A 59 -8.40 11.31 7.88
CA PHE A 59 -9.11 11.93 6.77
C PHE A 59 -8.37 11.76 5.43
N ARG A 60 -7.05 12.01 5.41
CA ARG A 60 -6.21 11.76 4.23
C ARG A 60 -6.20 10.29 3.83
N ALA A 61 -6.19 9.36 4.80
CA ALA A 61 -6.24 7.93 4.50
C ALA A 61 -7.59 7.52 3.88
N PHE A 62 -8.69 8.14 4.32
CA PHE A 62 -10.03 7.91 3.76
C PHE A 62 -10.14 8.38 2.32
N ILE A 63 -9.65 9.59 2.00
CA ILE A 63 -9.61 10.09 0.62
C ILE A 63 -8.79 9.16 -0.27
N ASP A 64 -7.58 8.77 0.18
CA ASP A 64 -6.73 7.87 -0.60
C ASP A 64 -7.40 6.50 -0.84
N LEU A 65 -8.17 5.98 0.11
CA LEU A 65 -8.92 4.74 -0.05
C LEU A 65 -9.95 4.85 -1.20
N LEU A 66 -10.67 5.97 -1.27
CA LEU A 66 -11.64 6.21 -2.34
C LEU A 66 -10.94 6.29 -3.71
N VAL A 67 -9.78 6.95 -3.78
CA VAL A 67 -8.96 7.03 -4.99
C VAL A 67 -8.51 5.64 -5.43
N VAL A 68 -7.95 4.83 -4.53
CA VAL A 68 -7.50 3.46 -4.85
C VAL A 68 -8.66 2.58 -5.29
N ARG A 69 -9.82 2.71 -4.66
CA ARG A 69 -11.03 1.99 -5.07
C ARG A 69 -11.48 2.41 -6.48
N TRP A 70 -11.42 3.69 -6.79
CA TRP A 70 -11.75 4.20 -8.12
C TRP A 70 -10.74 3.72 -9.18
N MET A 71 -9.44 3.75 -8.88
CA MET A 71 -8.38 3.21 -9.74
C MET A 71 -8.57 1.73 -9.99
N LYS A 72 -8.90 0.94 -8.95
CA LYS A 72 -9.18 -0.49 -9.08
C LYS A 72 -10.35 -0.75 -10.04
N LYS A 73 -11.41 0.06 -9.99
CA LYS A 73 -12.56 -0.07 -10.89
C LYS A 73 -12.23 0.32 -12.34
N ARG A 74 -11.29 1.24 -12.54
CA ARG A 74 -10.90 1.81 -13.85
C ARG A 74 -9.67 1.13 -14.47
N LYS A 75 -9.08 0.13 -13.80
CA LYS A 75 -7.90 -0.59 -14.32
C LYS A 75 -8.34 -1.38 -15.54
N LEU A 76 -7.83 -0.99 -16.70
CA LEU A 76 -8.00 -1.71 -17.95
C LEU A 76 -6.77 -2.59 -18.14
N ASN A 77 -7.00 -3.90 -18.21
CA ASN A 77 -5.97 -4.87 -18.56
C ASN A 77 -6.14 -5.16 -20.05
N TYR A 78 -5.34 -4.52 -20.88
CA TYR A 78 -5.29 -4.81 -22.31
C TYR A 78 -4.12 -5.76 -22.54
N GLU A 79 -4.42 -6.96 -23.04
CA GLU A 79 -3.41 -7.77 -23.70
C GLU A 79 -3.35 -7.28 -25.15
N VAL A 80 -2.24 -6.66 -25.52
CA VAL A 80 -1.97 -6.35 -26.93
C VAL A 80 -1.51 -7.66 -27.54
N GLU A 81 -2.40 -8.29 -28.30
CA GLU A 81 -2.06 -9.42 -29.17
C GLU A 81 -1.07 -8.88 -30.20
N ASN A 82 0.20 -9.29 -30.08
CA ASN A 82 1.20 -8.97 -31.08
C ASN A 82 1.10 -10.06 -32.16
N GLU A 83 0.74 -9.65 -33.38
CA GLU A 83 0.99 -10.41 -34.61
C GLU A 83 2.49 -10.62 -34.85
#